data_AF-A0A836P023-F1
#
_entry.id   AF-A0A836P023-F1
#
_cell.length_a   1.000
_cell.length_b   1.000
_cell.length_c   1.000
_cell.angle_alpha   90.00
_cell.angle_beta   90.00
_cell.angle_gamma   90.00
#
_symmetry.space_group_name_H-M   'P 1'
#
loop_
_entity.id
_entity.type
_entity.pdbx_description
1 polymer ?
#
loop_
_entity_poly.entity_id
_entity_poly.type
_entity_poly.pdbx_seq_one_letter_code
_entity_poly.pdbx_strand_id
1 'polypeptide(L)' 'MMMSYGTFVFSLDSAAFLQLQRQMSWRHATSERVGARPASQFLGPGDDSIDLSGLIAPELTGTRASLDTLRELAA' A
#
# COMPACT_ATOMS: atom_id res chain seq x y z
N MET A 1 5.01 -10.51 -15.43
CA MET A 1 5.05 -9.24 -14.67
C MET A 1 3.72 -9.01 -14.00
N MET A 2 3.69 -8.53 -12.74
CA MET A 2 2.46 -8.23 -12.00
C MET A 2 2.32 -6.72 -11.73
N MET A 3 3.33 -6.11 -11.12
CA MET A 3 3.38 -4.69 -10.73
C MET A 3 4.82 -4.19 -10.82
N SER A 4 5.03 -2.88 -10.92
CA SER A 4 6.32 -2.25 -10.66
C SER A 4 6.23 -1.20 -9.55
N TYR A 5 7.30 -1.09 -8.76
CA TYR A 5 7.54 0.00 -7.82
C TYR A 5 8.86 0.68 -8.19
N GLY A 6 8.77 1.83 -8.85
CA GLY A 6 9.91 2.48 -9.49
C GLY A 6 10.54 1.54 -10.52
N THR A 7 11.80 1.20 -10.31
CA THR A 7 12.58 0.27 -11.16
C THR A 7 12.44 -1.20 -10.75
N PHE A 8 11.87 -1.49 -9.58
CA PHE A 8 11.68 -2.85 -9.10
C PHE A 8 10.41 -3.45 -9.69
N VAL A 9 10.50 -4.68 -10.18
CA VAL A 9 9.40 -5.40 -10.82
C VAL A 9 9.00 -6.57 -9.94
N PHE A 10 7.71 -6.65 -9.58
CA PHE A 10 7.12 -7.80 -8.91
C PHE A 10 6.71 -8.86 -9.95
N SER A 11 7.31 -10.04 -9.84
CA SER A 11 7.07 -11.20 -10.70
C SER A 11 7.48 -12.50 -9.98
N LEU A 12 7.19 -13.65 -10.58
CA LEU A 12 7.45 -14.97 -9.97
C LEU A 12 8.94 -15.23 -9.69
N ASP A 13 9.82 -14.66 -10.49
CA ASP A 13 11.28 -14.72 -10.38
C ASP A 13 11.86 -13.74 -9.34
N SER A 14 11.11 -12.71 -8.94
CA SER A 14 11.55 -11.68 -7.98
C SER A 14 10.84 -11.79 -6.62
N ALA A 15 9.83 -10.94 -6.37
CA ALA A 15 8.98 -10.98 -5.19
C ALA A 15 7.53 -10.96 -5.65
N ALA A 16 6.94 -12.12 -5.93
CA ALA A 16 5.53 -12.21 -6.26
C ALA A 16 4.67 -11.98 -5.01
N PHE A 17 3.63 -11.14 -5.13
CA PHE A 17 2.58 -11.03 -4.12
C PHE A 17 1.36 -11.88 -4.52
N LEU A 18 0.67 -12.40 -3.52
CA LEU A 18 -0.58 -13.14 -3.67
C LEU A 18 -1.80 -12.24 -3.43
N GLN A 19 -1.66 -11.25 -2.56
CA GLN A 19 -2.70 -10.30 -2.23
C GLN A 19 -2.17 -8.88 -2.29
N LEU A 20 -2.95 -8.01 -2.93
CA LEU A 20 -2.78 -6.56 -2.92
C LEU A 20 -3.99 -5.96 -2.23
N GLN A 21 -3.75 -5.22 -1.15
CA GLN A 21 -4.76 -4.45 -0.45
C GLN A 21 -4.38 -2.97 -0.53
N ARG A 22 -5.33 -2.11 -0.89
CA ARG A 22 -5.15 -0.66 -0.85
C ARG A 22 -6.17 -0.05 0.09
N GLN A 23 -5.71 0.73 1.06
CA GLN A 23 -6.55 1.44 2.00
C GLN A 23 -6.39 2.94 1.77
N MET A 24 -7.48 3.56 1.33
CA MET A 24 -7.58 5.00 1.15
C MET A 24 -8.47 5.58 2.25
N SER A 25 -8.01 6.62 2.92
CA SER A 25 -8.81 7.37 3.86
C SER A 25 -9.16 8.75 3.30
N TRP A 26 -10.26 9.32 3.78
CA TRP A 26 -10.69 10.68 3.45
C TRP A 26 -11.00 11.43 4.73
N ARG A 27 -10.59 12.69 4.79
CA ARG A 27 -10.68 13.51 6.00
C ARG A 27 -11.97 14.30 5.98
N HIS A 28 -12.78 14.09 7.02
CA HIS A 28 -14.04 14.79 7.23
C HIS A 28 -14.06 15.37 8.64
N ALA A 29 -13.85 16.68 8.76
CA ALA A 29 -14.02 17.35 10.05
C ALA A 29 -15.51 17.54 10.33
N THR A 30 -15.92 17.27 11.56
CA THR A 30 -17.32 17.47 11.99
C THR A 30 -17.36 18.59 13.01
N SER A 31 -18.27 19.54 12.81
CA SER A 31 -18.53 20.64 13.75
C SER A 31 -19.94 20.53 14.30
N GLU A 32 -20.04 20.56 15.64
CA GLU A 32 -21.31 20.62 16.35
C GLU A 32 -22.03 21.95 16.09
N ARG A 33 -23.36 21.91 16.05
CA ARG A 33 -24.21 23.08 15.84
C ARG A 33 -25.35 23.05 16.84
N VAL A 34 -25.55 24.15 17.57
CA VAL A 34 -26.65 24.24 18.54
C VAL A 34 -28.00 24.17 17.80
N GLY A 35 -28.86 23.23 18.20
CA GLY A 35 -30.21 23.06 17.63
C GLY A 35 -30.25 22.49 16.22
N ALA A 36 -29.14 21.99 15.68
CA ALA A 36 -29.06 21.40 14.35
C ALA A 36 -28.15 20.16 14.34
N ARG A 37 -28.19 19.40 13.25
CA ARG A 37 -27.26 18.27 13.06
C ARG A 37 -25.82 18.77 12.85
N PRO A 38 -24.80 18.01 13.29
CA PRO A 38 -23.41 18.35 13.05
C PRO A 38 -23.14 18.50 11.54
N ALA A 39 -22.36 19.51 11.17
CA ALA A 39 -21.94 19.70 9.79
C ALA A 39 -20.62 18.97 9.56
N SER A 40 -20.57 18.11 8.54
CA SER A 40 -19.35 17.44 8.08
C SER A 40 -18.77 18.20 6.89
N GLN A 41 -17.48 18.56 6.98
CA GLN A 41 -16.74 19.23 5.93
C GLN A 41 -15.65 18.31 5.38
N PHE A 42 -15.65 18.10 4.07
CA PHE A 42 -14.56 17.42 3.38
C PHE A 42 -13.30 18.28 3.41
N LEU A 43 -12.22 17.73 3.97
CA LEU A 43 -10.92 18.40 4.09
C LEU A 43 -9.89 17.86 3.10
N GLY A 44 -10.25 16.85 2.30
CA GLY A 44 -9.36 16.23 1.33
C GLY A 44 -9.09 14.75 1.59
N PRO A 45 -8.27 14.12 0.73
CA PRO A 45 -7.73 12.79 0.98
C PRO A 45 -6.94 12.73 2.30
N GLY A 46 -7.02 11.60 2.98
CA GLY A 46 -6.15 11.25 4.10
C GLY A 46 -5.02 10.34 3.64
N ASP A 47 -4.56 9.48 4.55
CA ASP A 47 -3.55 8.47 4.28
C ASP A 47 -4.03 7.47 3.20
N ASP A 48 -3.09 7.06 2.36
CA ASP A 48 -3.24 6.06 1.31
C ASP A 48 -2.09 5.06 1.44
N SER A 49 -2.43 3.79 1.61
CA SER A 49 -1.46 2.70 1.84
C SER A 49 -1.76 1.53 0.93
N ILE A 50 -0.71 0.86 0.47
CA ILE A 50 -0.78 -0.37 -0.33
C ILE A 50 0.02 -1.45 0.40
N ASP A 51 -0.66 -2.52 0.78
CA ASP A 51 -0.08 -3.71 1.39
C ASP A 51 0.01 -4.84 0.37
N LEU A 52 1.22 -5.37 0.18
CA LEU A 52 1.50 -6.51 -0.68
C LEU A 52 1.90 -7.70 0.18
N SER A 53 1.07 -8.74 0.21
CA SER A 53 1.32 -9.97 0.96
C SER A 53 1.67 -11.11 0.01
N GLY A 54 2.74 -11.85 0.31
CA GLY A 54 3.23 -12.94 -0.54
C GLY A 54 4.22 -13.84 0.17
N LEU A 55 4.84 -14.75 -0.59
CA LEU A 55 5.83 -15.70 -0.11
C LEU A 55 7.06 -15.67 -1.03
N ILE A 56 8.24 -15.59 -0.42
CA ILE A 56 9.52 -15.84 -1.09
C ILE A 56 10.05 -17.17 -0.58
N ALA A 57 10.06 -18.17 -1.45
CA ALA A 57 10.56 -19.50 -1.17
C ALA A 57 11.64 -19.83 -2.23
N PRO A 58 12.92 -19.52 -1.96
CA PRO A 58 14.01 -19.83 -2.89
C PRO A 58 13.92 -21.31 -3.31
N GLU A 59 14.09 -21.59 -4.61
CA GLU A 59 13.81 -22.85 -5.33
C GLU A 59 12.38 -22.97 -5.92
N LEU A 60 11.39 -22.30 -5.34
CA LEU A 60 10.00 -22.34 -5.83
C LEU A 60 9.53 -20.97 -6.38
N THR A 61 9.75 -19.90 -5.61
CA THR A 61 9.38 -18.53 -5.97
C THR A 61 10.41 -17.53 -5.45
N GLY A 62 10.80 -16.61 -6.34
CA GLY A 62 11.55 -15.43 -5.97
C GLY A 62 12.98 -15.63 -5.49
N THR A 63 13.63 -14.52 -5.17
CA THR A 63 15.01 -14.49 -4.65
C THR A 63 15.13 -13.61 -3.41
N ARG A 64 16.02 -13.99 -2.48
CA ARG A 64 16.32 -13.21 -1.27
C ARG A 64 16.88 -11.83 -1.62
N ALA A 65 17.63 -11.71 -2.71
CA ALA A 65 18.18 -10.45 -3.19
C ALA A 65 17.09 -9.40 -3.49
N SER A 66 15.88 -9.83 -3.86
CA SER A 66 14.75 -8.92 -4.06
C SER A 66 14.35 -8.19 -2.78
N LEU A 67 14.47 -8.82 -1.61
CA LEU A 67 14.21 -8.15 -0.33
C LEU A 67 15.28 -7.10 -0.02
N ASP A 68 16.52 -7.33 -0.41
CA ASP A 68 17.61 -6.36 -0.20
C ASP A 68 17.40 -5.14 -1.09
N THR A 69 17.07 -5.31 -2.37
CA THR A 69 16.69 -4.21 -3.25
C THR A 69 15.47 -3.44 -2.74
N LEU A 70 14.45 -4.12 -2.24
CA LEU A 70 13.27 -3.46 -1.65
C LEU A 70 13.62 -2.67 -0.38
N ARG A 71 14.57 -3.13 0.44
CA ARG A 71 15.07 -2.37 1.60
C ARG A 71 15.87 -1.14 1.17
N GLU A 72 16.68 -1.25 0.13
CA GLU A 72 17.42 -0.11 -0.44
C GLU A 72 16.46 0.96 -0.99
N LEU A 73 15.37 0.55 -1.64
CA LEU A 73 14.35 1.49 -2.15
C LEU A 73 13.52 2.15 -1.04
N ALA A 74 13.54 1.60 0.17
CA ALA A 74 12.82 2.16 1.32
C ALA A 74 13.65 3.16 2.14
N ALA A 75 14.96 3.28 1.88
CA ALA A 75 15.87 4.21 2.53
C ALA A 75 15.81 5.62 1.92
#